data_AF-A0A094CQW8-F1
#
_entry.id   AF-A0A094CQW8-F1
#
_cell.length_a   1.000
_cell.length_b   1.000
_cell.length_c   1.000
_cell.angle_alpha   90.00
_cell.angle_beta   90.00
_cell.angle_gamma   90.00
#
_symmetry.space_group_name_H-M   'P 1'
#
loop_
_entity.id
_entity.type
_entity.pdbx_description
1 polymer ?
#
loop_
_entity_poly.entity_id
_entity_poly.type
_entity_poly.pdbx_seq_one_letter_code
_entity_poly.pdbx_strand_id
1 'polypeptide(L)'
;MGQPSTQASNALIYITYGSFLIFGCAIAWRLRHQSKDEFLSSNRTQSAGPLALNFVASALGSGILFSYPQLAALTGVQGVIIYAVSSAAPLMIFAVLGPIIRKKCPEGFILTEWTRQRYGVPAAMFLSFFTLVTMFLYMVAELSAMQQIVGALTGMDGLPAIIVQAVVTTIYTSFGGFKISFITDNIQAVMVFFLVTVATITIGVKTNVDRSLVDSSGLLNATLLGWQLLYILPVAVLTNDFFLSNFWIRTFASRTDKDLFIGVSSASAIVLVILTLVGVTGLLAVWTGALAPGEDGSIAFFLLLETLPSWVVGIVLVMTVTLSTAAFDSFQSAMVSSASNDLFRNKLNIWVIRAGIVALIFPVVVIALKAPSILQIYLISDLVSASTIPVLVIGLSDRFYWWRGFEVVVGGLGGILTVFIFGTIYFGNALDGAKLILLEGGLYANDWSVFGAFVAAPFGGLLWGFAALVVRLSFQWFIAKINGQRFDSLDKPDYLTRPQIVDANEYTDSGDITAADEEGVITSHSKGKFF
;
A
#
# COMPACT_ATOMS: atom_id res chain seq x y z
N MET A 1 4.85 35.36 9.81
CA MET A 1 3.42 35.54 9.46
C MET A 1 3.15 34.63 8.28
N GLY A 2 2.36 33.58 8.50
CA GLY A 2 2.00 32.58 7.49
C GLY A 2 0.83 31.69 7.92
N GLN A 3 0.54 31.59 9.22
CA GLN A 3 -0.60 30.80 9.69
C GLN A 3 -1.93 31.55 9.44
N PRO A 4 -2.94 30.91 8.81
CA PRO A 4 -4.29 31.44 8.73
C PRO A 4 -4.92 31.55 10.12
N SER A 5 -5.87 32.47 10.29
CA SER A 5 -6.58 32.60 11.57
C SER A 5 -7.27 31.29 11.95
N THR A 6 -7.44 31.02 13.24
CA THR A 6 -8.14 29.83 13.75
C THR A 6 -9.51 29.64 13.10
N GLN A 7 -10.24 30.73 12.87
CA GLN A 7 -11.54 30.70 12.19
C GLN A 7 -11.40 30.29 10.72
N ALA A 8 -10.42 30.83 10.00
CA ALA A 8 -10.17 30.47 8.61
C ALA A 8 -9.71 29.02 8.48
N SER A 9 -8.80 28.56 9.35
CA SER A 9 -8.33 27.18 9.41
C SER A 9 -9.47 26.19 9.65
N ASN A 10 -10.30 26.45 10.67
CA ASN A 10 -11.47 25.63 10.96
C ASN A 10 -12.47 25.65 9.80
N ALA A 11 -12.73 26.82 9.20
CA ALA A 11 -13.61 26.91 8.05
C ALA A 11 -13.09 26.05 6.89
N LEU A 12 -11.81 26.15 6.53
CA LEU A 12 -11.20 25.36 5.46
C LEU A 12 -11.30 23.86 5.72
N ILE A 13 -10.94 23.41 6.93
CA ILE A 13 -10.98 21.98 7.30
C ILE A 13 -12.41 21.46 7.26
N TYR A 14 -13.33 22.07 8.01
CA TYR A 14 -14.68 21.54 8.19
C TYR A 14 -15.60 21.77 6.99
N ILE A 15 -15.39 22.81 6.19
CA ILE A 15 -16.09 22.96 4.90
C ILE A 15 -15.61 21.89 3.92
N THR A 16 -14.31 21.57 3.90
CA THR A 16 -13.79 20.49 3.05
C THR A 16 -14.39 19.15 3.45
N TYR A 17 -14.39 18.82 4.76
CA TYR A 17 -15.06 17.61 5.26
C TYR A 17 -16.56 17.60 4.99
N GLY A 18 -17.26 18.70 5.24
CA GLY A 18 -18.69 18.82 4.96
C GLY A 18 -18.98 18.63 3.46
N SER A 19 -18.13 19.16 2.59
CA SER A 19 -18.22 19.00 1.15
C SER A 19 -18.05 17.54 0.74
N PHE A 20 -17.04 16.85 1.29
CA PHE A 20 -16.85 15.42 1.04
C PHE A 20 -17.99 14.56 1.59
N LEU A 21 -18.53 14.90 2.75
CA LEU A 21 -19.69 14.21 3.33
C LEU A 21 -20.92 14.36 2.43
N ILE A 22 -21.26 15.59 2.04
CA ILE A 22 -22.42 15.85 1.17
C ILE A 22 -22.25 15.15 -0.16
N PHE A 23 -21.07 15.28 -0.77
CA PHE A 23 -20.77 14.69 -2.06
C PHE A 23 -20.79 13.16 -2.02
N GLY A 24 -20.13 12.56 -1.02
CA GLY A 24 -20.12 11.12 -0.80
C GLY A 24 -21.52 10.55 -0.54
N CYS A 25 -22.33 11.22 0.27
CA CYS A 25 -23.73 10.86 0.51
C CYS A 25 -24.61 11.01 -0.74
N ALA A 26 -24.39 12.04 -1.56
CA ALA A 26 -25.12 12.23 -2.81
C ALA A 26 -24.82 11.12 -3.82
N ILE A 27 -23.56 10.71 -3.95
CA ILE A 27 -23.17 9.54 -4.74
C ILE A 27 -23.82 8.29 -4.15
N ALA A 28 -23.75 8.10 -2.83
CA ALA A 28 -24.34 6.94 -2.16
C ALA A 28 -25.83 6.79 -2.44
N TRP A 29 -26.55 7.90 -2.37
CA TRP A 29 -27.97 7.93 -2.69
C TRP A 29 -28.25 7.50 -4.14
N ARG A 30 -27.43 7.95 -5.10
CA ARG A 30 -27.54 7.56 -6.51
C ARG A 30 -27.22 6.08 -6.73
N LEU A 31 -26.35 5.52 -5.90
CA LEU A 31 -25.81 4.16 -6.01
C LEU A 31 -26.47 3.14 -5.06
N ARG A 32 -27.57 3.49 -4.39
CA ARG A 32 -28.19 2.67 -3.32
C ARG A 32 -28.73 1.28 -3.73
N HIS A 33 -28.78 0.95 -5.02
CA HIS A 33 -29.33 -0.32 -5.52
C HIS A 33 -28.23 -1.29 -6.01
N GLN A 34 -27.00 -1.14 -5.51
CA GLN A 34 -25.87 -2.03 -5.86
C GLN A 34 -26.00 -3.43 -5.24
N SER A 35 -25.46 -4.44 -5.95
CA SER A 35 -25.31 -5.79 -5.40
C SER A 35 -24.16 -5.87 -4.39
N LYS A 36 -24.08 -6.96 -3.61
CA LYS A 36 -22.98 -7.17 -2.65
C LYS A 36 -21.61 -7.23 -3.33
N ASP A 37 -21.54 -7.86 -4.49
CA ASP A 37 -20.29 -7.99 -5.24
C ASP A 37 -19.82 -6.64 -5.76
N GLU A 38 -20.75 -5.82 -6.28
CA GLU A 38 -20.49 -4.45 -6.72
C GLU A 38 -20.05 -3.50 -5.59
N PHE A 39 -20.48 -3.81 -4.37
CA PHE A 39 -20.14 -3.05 -3.18
C PHE A 39 -18.72 -3.38 -2.67
N LEU A 40 -18.29 -4.63 -2.83
CA LEU A 40 -16.95 -5.11 -2.46
C LEU A 40 -15.91 -4.86 -3.55
N SER A 41 -16.30 -4.93 -4.82
CA SER A 41 -15.40 -4.76 -5.97
C SER A 41 -16.18 -4.33 -7.21
N SER A 42 -15.50 -3.69 -8.16
CA SER A 42 -16.11 -3.34 -9.45
C SER A 42 -15.26 -3.88 -10.58
N ASN A 43 -15.22 -5.22 -10.71
CA ASN A 43 -14.34 -5.91 -11.65
C ASN A 43 -14.64 -5.57 -13.11
N ARG A 44 -13.58 -5.32 -13.89
CA ARG A 44 -13.61 -5.14 -15.36
C ARG A 44 -14.52 -4.03 -15.90
N THR A 45 -14.75 -2.95 -15.16
CA THR A 45 -15.59 -1.84 -15.63
C THR A 45 -14.84 -0.57 -16.00
N GLN A 46 -13.60 -0.39 -15.53
CA GLN A 46 -12.92 0.91 -15.56
C GLN A 46 -11.96 1.07 -16.75
N SER A 47 -12.02 2.22 -17.42
CA SER A 47 -11.07 2.62 -18.46
C SER A 47 -9.78 3.21 -17.87
N ALA A 48 -8.75 3.39 -18.69
CA ALA A 48 -7.42 3.81 -18.24
C ALA A 48 -7.39 5.14 -17.45
N GLY A 49 -8.21 6.14 -17.82
CA GLY A 49 -8.18 7.48 -17.21
C GLY A 49 -8.63 7.51 -15.74
N PRO A 50 -9.88 7.12 -15.43
CA PRO A 50 -10.34 6.97 -14.05
C PRO A 50 -9.48 6.00 -13.23
N LEU A 51 -8.97 4.94 -13.87
CA LEU A 51 -8.04 4.04 -13.21
C LEU A 51 -6.74 4.74 -12.78
N ALA A 52 -6.15 5.57 -13.66
CA ALA A 52 -4.94 6.32 -13.34
C ALA A 52 -5.14 7.24 -12.14
N LEU A 53 -6.22 8.03 -12.14
CA LEU A 53 -6.56 8.93 -11.03
C LEU A 53 -6.76 8.18 -9.71
N ASN A 54 -7.38 7.01 -9.76
CA ASN A 54 -7.55 6.15 -8.59
C ASN A 54 -6.23 5.61 -8.02
N PHE A 55 -5.31 5.18 -8.89
CA PHE A 55 -3.97 4.78 -8.46
C PHE A 55 -3.20 5.96 -7.86
N VAL A 56 -3.33 7.16 -8.44
CA VAL A 56 -2.75 8.40 -7.87
C VAL A 56 -3.32 8.67 -6.48
N ALA A 57 -4.64 8.66 -6.30
CA ALA A 57 -5.28 8.85 -4.99
C ALA A 57 -4.82 7.81 -3.96
N SER A 58 -4.66 6.56 -4.38
CA SER A 58 -4.24 5.46 -3.49
C SER A 58 -2.78 5.54 -3.08
N ALA A 59 -1.93 6.09 -3.95
CA ALA A 59 -0.50 6.22 -3.71
C ALA A 59 -0.13 7.46 -2.89
N LEU A 60 -1.02 8.46 -2.83
CA LEU A 60 -0.77 9.74 -2.17
C LEU A 60 -1.57 9.85 -0.87
N GLY A 61 -0.87 9.68 0.26
CA GLY A 61 -1.37 10.00 1.59
C GLY A 61 -0.91 11.37 2.08
N SER A 62 -1.41 11.81 3.23
CA SER A 62 -0.95 13.06 3.86
C SER A 62 0.47 12.95 4.41
N GLY A 63 0.92 11.73 4.72
CA GLY A 63 2.28 11.43 5.19
C GLY A 63 3.40 11.86 4.23
N ILE A 64 3.10 12.02 2.93
CA ILE A 64 4.10 12.46 1.95
C ILE A 64 4.64 13.87 2.24
N LEU A 65 3.87 14.70 2.94
CA LEU A 65 4.26 16.06 3.34
C LEU A 65 5.30 16.07 4.49
N PHE A 66 5.50 14.92 5.15
CA PHE A 66 6.59 14.71 6.10
C PHE A 66 7.75 13.96 5.46
N SER A 67 7.47 12.77 4.91
CA SER A 67 8.52 11.81 4.57
C SER A 67 9.44 12.29 3.45
N TYR A 68 8.89 12.90 2.40
CA TYR A 68 9.68 13.35 1.25
C TYR A 68 10.50 14.62 1.57
N PRO A 69 9.93 15.67 2.17
CA PRO A 69 10.71 16.85 2.57
C PRO A 69 11.77 16.52 3.63
N GLN A 70 11.46 15.65 4.60
CA GLN A 70 12.43 15.19 5.59
C GLN A 70 13.61 14.49 4.93
N LEU A 71 13.35 13.55 4.02
CA LEU A 71 14.42 12.85 3.34
C LEU A 71 15.27 13.81 2.50
N ALA A 72 14.64 14.72 1.79
CA ALA A 72 15.31 15.72 0.97
C ALA A 72 16.25 16.61 1.78
N ALA A 73 15.82 17.07 2.96
CA ALA A 73 16.63 17.87 3.86
C ALA A 73 17.88 17.12 4.38
N LEU A 74 17.81 15.79 4.48
CA LEU A 74 18.91 14.95 4.98
C LEU A 74 19.87 14.46 3.88
N THR A 75 19.35 14.14 2.70
CA THR A 75 20.08 13.41 1.66
C THR A 75 20.21 14.17 0.34
N GLY A 76 19.63 15.37 0.27
CA GLY A 76 19.75 16.25 -0.87
C GLY A 76 18.99 15.79 -2.10
N VAL A 77 19.42 16.30 -3.27
CA VAL A 77 18.79 16.02 -4.57
C VAL A 77 18.80 14.52 -4.87
N GLN A 78 19.87 13.81 -4.47
CA GLN A 78 19.97 12.37 -4.65
C GLN A 78 18.80 11.64 -3.99
N GLY A 79 18.51 11.92 -2.71
CA GLY A 79 17.43 11.21 -2.02
C GLY A 79 16.04 11.59 -2.50
N VAL A 80 15.81 12.83 -2.94
CA VAL A 80 14.53 13.22 -3.59
C VAL A 80 14.26 12.33 -4.79
N ILE A 81 15.22 12.23 -5.71
CA ILE A 81 15.07 11.45 -6.94
C ILE A 81 14.92 9.97 -6.60
N ILE A 82 15.78 9.44 -5.73
CA ILE A 82 15.73 8.03 -5.35
C ILE A 82 14.39 7.70 -4.72
N TYR A 83 13.89 8.48 -3.78
CA TYR A 83 12.62 8.18 -3.12
C TYR A 83 11.43 8.33 -4.05
N ALA A 84 11.37 9.41 -4.84
CA ALA A 84 10.28 9.61 -5.79
C ALA A 84 10.21 8.48 -6.84
N VAL A 85 11.36 8.05 -7.38
CA VAL A 85 11.44 6.92 -8.31
C VAL A 85 11.11 5.61 -7.61
N SER A 86 11.63 5.37 -6.41
CA SER A 86 11.41 4.15 -5.64
C SER A 86 9.97 3.98 -5.19
N SER A 87 9.21 5.07 -5.06
CA SER A 87 7.78 5.02 -4.74
C SER A 87 6.89 4.92 -5.97
N ALA A 88 7.27 5.58 -7.07
CA ALA A 88 6.47 5.58 -8.30
C ALA A 88 6.67 4.32 -9.16
N ALA A 89 7.90 3.82 -9.28
CA ALA A 89 8.23 2.70 -10.15
C ALA A 89 7.57 1.37 -9.74
N PRO A 90 7.47 1.01 -8.44
CA PRO A 90 6.83 -0.22 -8.02
C PRO A 90 5.37 -0.35 -8.46
N LEU A 91 4.63 0.75 -8.63
CA LEU A 91 3.25 0.71 -9.12
C LEU A 91 3.12 -0.06 -10.45
N MET A 92 4.15 -0.03 -11.30
CA MET A 92 4.18 -0.77 -12.56
C MET A 92 4.05 -2.29 -12.38
N ILE A 93 4.36 -2.82 -11.20
CA ILE A 93 4.19 -4.24 -10.90
C ILE A 93 2.74 -4.69 -11.09
N PHE A 94 1.77 -3.84 -10.77
CA PHE A 94 0.34 -4.15 -10.93
C PHE A 94 -0.05 -4.30 -12.40
N ALA A 95 0.58 -3.52 -13.30
CA ALA A 95 0.37 -3.66 -14.74
C ALA A 95 0.89 -5.00 -15.29
N VAL A 96 1.92 -5.57 -14.68
CA VAL A 96 2.53 -6.85 -15.09
C VAL A 96 1.86 -8.04 -14.40
N LEU A 97 1.65 -7.97 -13.09
CA LEU A 97 1.11 -9.07 -12.30
C LEU A 97 -0.41 -9.16 -12.38
N GLY A 98 -1.12 -8.04 -12.57
CA GLY A 98 -2.57 -8.02 -12.72
C GLY A 98 -3.06 -9.02 -13.78
N PRO A 99 -2.57 -8.96 -15.04
CA PRO A 99 -2.93 -9.91 -16.09
C PRO A 99 -2.60 -11.37 -15.76
N ILE A 100 -1.43 -11.61 -15.15
CA ILE A 100 -0.98 -12.96 -14.76
C ILE A 100 -1.94 -13.56 -13.72
N ILE A 101 -2.29 -12.80 -12.70
CA ILE A 101 -3.18 -13.26 -11.63
C ILE A 101 -4.61 -13.41 -12.16
N ARG A 102 -5.09 -12.49 -13.00
CA ARG A 102 -6.40 -12.63 -13.68
C ARG A 102 -6.54 -13.91 -14.47
N LYS A 103 -5.47 -14.32 -15.18
CA LYS A 103 -5.46 -15.58 -15.93
C LYS A 103 -5.50 -16.80 -15.01
N LYS A 104 -4.84 -16.73 -13.86
CA LYS A 104 -4.77 -17.84 -12.88
C LYS A 104 -5.98 -17.91 -11.95
N CYS A 105 -6.62 -16.76 -11.69
CA CYS A 105 -7.72 -16.60 -10.75
C CYS A 105 -8.73 -15.57 -11.32
N PRO A 106 -9.60 -15.97 -12.27
CA PRO A 106 -10.51 -15.04 -12.95
C PRO A 106 -11.55 -14.40 -12.03
N GLU A 107 -11.98 -15.14 -11.01
CA GLU A 107 -12.99 -14.73 -10.02
C GLU A 107 -12.38 -13.98 -8.82
N GLY A 108 -11.05 -14.00 -8.67
CA GLY A 108 -10.35 -13.35 -7.57
C GLY A 108 -10.10 -11.87 -7.85
N PHE A 109 -10.41 -11.01 -6.89
CA PHE A 109 -10.15 -9.56 -6.97
C PHE A 109 -9.11 -9.08 -5.95
N ILE A 110 -8.48 -10.00 -5.22
CA ILE A 110 -7.42 -9.76 -4.23
C ILE A 110 -6.35 -10.87 -4.30
N LEU A 111 -5.11 -10.51 -3.97
CA LEU A 111 -3.94 -11.42 -4.01
C LEU A 111 -4.11 -12.65 -3.10
N THR A 112 -4.82 -12.50 -1.98
CA THR A 112 -5.11 -13.55 -1.01
C THR A 112 -5.94 -14.68 -1.60
N GLU A 113 -6.84 -14.41 -2.55
CA GLU A 113 -7.64 -15.45 -3.21
C GLU A 113 -6.76 -16.32 -4.11
N TRP A 114 -5.86 -15.70 -4.89
CA TRP A 114 -4.85 -16.45 -5.63
C TRP A 114 -3.94 -17.26 -4.69
N THR A 115 -3.49 -16.66 -3.59
CA THR A 115 -2.65 -17.34 -2.58
C THR A 115 -3.37 -18.54 -2.00
N ARG A 116 -4.67 -18.44 -1.73
CA ARG A 116 -5.50 -19.56 -1.24
C ARG A 116 -5.60 -20.69 -2.24
N GLN A 117 -5.86 -20.38 -3.51
CA GLN A 117 -5.96 -21.37 -4.57
C GLN A 117 -4.60 -22.04 -4.84
N ARG A 118 -3.50 -21.28 -4.79
CA ARG A 118 -2.15 -21.76 -5.09
C ARG A 118 -1.49 -22.51 -3.93
N TYR A 119 -1.66 -22.04 -2.70
CA TYR A 119 -0.89 -22.47 -1.53
C TYR A 119 -1.74 -23.06 -0.40
N GLY A 120 -3.07 -22.92 -0.50
CA GLY A 120 -4.01 -23.40 0.50
C GLY A 120 -4.36 -22.36 1.56
N VAL A 121 -5.26 -22.76 2.47
CA VAL A 121 -5.83 -21.90 3.51
C VAL A 121 -4.81 -21.30 4.47
N PRO A 122 -3.81 -22.06 5.00
CA PRO A 122 -2.88 -21.50 5.98
C PRO A 122 -2.07 -20.31 5.45
N ALA A 123 -1.54 -20.43 4.22
CA ALA A 123 -0.78 -19.34 3.60
C ALA A 123 -1.66 -18.13 3.27
N ALA A 124 -2.91 -18.34 2.87
CA ALA A 124 -3.85 -17.25 2.64
C ALA A 124 -4.24 -16.51 3.92
N MET A 125 -4.46 -17.23 5.03
CA MET A 125 -4.73 -16.61 6.33
C MET A 125 -3.52 -15.85 6.86
N PHE A 126 -2.32 -16.41 6.66
CA PHE A 126 -1.05 -15.74 6.99
C PHE A 126 -0.88 -14.43 6.22
N LEU A 127 -1.08 -14.46 4.89
CA LEU A 127 -1.04 -13.26 4.07
C LEU A 127 -2.11 -12.24 4.49
N SER A 128 -3.36 -12.69 4.67
CA SER A 128 -4.47 -11.82 5.06
C SER A 128 -4.24 -11.14 6.41
N PHE A 129 -3.65 -11.83 7.39
CA PHE A 129 -3.26 -11.24 8.66
C PHE A 129 -2.30 -10.06 8.45
N PHE A 130 -1.22 -10.24 7.68
CA PHE A 130 -0.28 -9.16 7.42
C PHE A 130 -0.87 -8.04 6.57
N THR A 131 -1.73 -8.35 5.61
CA THR A 131 -2.50 -7.36 4.85
C THR A 131 -3.36 -6.48 5.76
N LEU A 132 -4.12 -7.09 6.70
CA LEU A 132 -4.96 -6.35 7.64
C LEU A 132 -4.13 -5.52 8.63
N VAL A 133 -3.03 -6.06 9.15
CA VAL A 133 -2.09 -5.34 10.03
C VAL A 133 -1.45 -4.17 9.29
N THR A 134 -1.03 -4.37 8.04
CA THR A 134 -0.46 -3.32 7.19
C THR A 134 -1.44 -2.17 7.00
N MET A 135 -2.68 -2.46 6.60
CA MET A 135 -3.70 -1.42 6.46
C MET A 135 -4.01 -0.71 7.78
N PHE A 136 -4.02 -1.43 8.90
CA PHE A 136 -4.19 -0.84 10.22
C PHE A 136 -3.06 0.15 10.55
N LEU A 137 -1.81 -0.25 10.33
CA LEU A 137 -0.64 0.63 10.53
C LEU A 137 -0.68 1.85 9.61
N TYR A 138 -1.08 1.67 8.35
CA TYR A 138 -1.24 2.78 7.39
C TYR A 138 -2.36 3.75 7.81
N MET A 139 -3.48 3.25 8.34
CA MET A 139 -4.53 4.11 8.93
C MET A 139 -4.02 4.92 10.13
N VAL A 140 -3.21 4.30 10.99
CA VAL A 140 -2.56 5.00 12.12
C VAL A 140 -1.63 6.09 11.62
N ALA A 141 -0.79 5.76 10.64
CA ALA A 141 0.15 6.69 10.03
C ALA A 141 -0.55 7.90 9.39
N GLU A 142 -1.66 7.69 8.67
CA GLU A 142 -2.45 8.78 8.06
C GLU A 142 -3.08 9.70 9.10
N LEU A 143 -3.73 9.16 10.13
CA LEU A 143 -4.33 10.02 11.17
C LEU A 143 -3.26 10.76 11.97
N SER A 144 -2.12 10.13 12.23
CA SER A 144 -1.00 10.77 12.92
C SER A 144 -0.43 11.92 12.08
N ALA A 145 -0.23 11.70 10.77
CA ALA A 145 0.20 12.73 9.84
C ALA A 145 -0.79 13.91 9.81
N MET A 146 -2.09 13.63 9.69
CA MET A 146 -3.11 14.66 9.67
C MET A 146 -3.11 15.51 10.95
N GLN A 147 -3.03 14.88 12.12
CA GLN A 147 -2.94 15.59 13.39
C GLN A 147 -1.73 16.51 13.47
N GLN A 148 -0.55 15.99 13.10
CA GLN A 148 0.70 16.75 13.14
C GLN A 148 0.68 17.93 12.14
N ILE A 149 0.11 17.74 10.94
CA ILE A 149 0.00 18.80 9.92
C ILE A 149 -0.95 19.90 10.39
N VAL A 150 -2.11 19.55 10.93
CA VAL A 150 -3.05 20.56 11.46
C VAL A 150 -2.38 21.35 12.58
N GLY A 151 -1.70 20.67 13.51
CA GLY A 151 -0.94 21.34 14.57
C GLY A 151 0.13 22.28 14.03
N ALA A 152 0.95 21.82 13.10
CA ALA A 152 2.05 22.61 12.52
C ALA A 152 1.56 23.82 11.70
N LEU A 153 0.49 23.66 10.91
CA LEU A 153 0.00 24.71 10.01
C LEU A 153 -0.91 25.74 10.69
N THR A 154 -1.54 25.37 11.80
CA THR A 154 -2.62 26.19 12.40
C THR A 154 -2.40 26.52 13.88
N GLY A 155 -1.48 25.82 14.56
CA GLY A 155 -1.29 25.91 16.01
C GLY A 155 -2.45 25.33 16.83
N MET A 156 -3.45 24.72 16.19
CA MET A 156 -4.63 24.15 16.86
C MET A 156 -4.38 22.69 17.27
N ASP A 157 -5.17 22.20 18.22
CA ASP A 157 -5.27 20.76 18.48
C ASP A 157 -5.85 20.05 17.24
N GLY A 158 -5.11 19.07 16.72
CA GLY A 158 -5.50 18.26 15.56
C GLY A 158 -6.52 17.16 15.89
N LEU A 159 -6.75 16.86 17.17
CA LEU A 159 -7.67 15.78 17.60
C LEU A 159 -9.09 15.94 17.04
N PRO A 160 -9.75 17.12 17.10
CA PRO A 160 -11.06 17.30 16.50
C PRO A 160 -11.08 17.03 14.99
N ALA A 161 -10.02 17.43 14.27
CA ALA A 161 -9.93 17.24 12.83
C ALA A 161 -9.85 15.76 12.45
N ILE A 162 -9.09 14.94 13.18
CA ILE A 162 -8.99 13.50 12.91
C ILE A 162 -10.25 12.73 13.31
N ILE A 163 -10.95 13.15 14.38
CA ILE A 163 -12.24 12.56 14.77
C ILE A 163 -13.28 12.85 13.68
N VAL A 164 -13.38 14.10 13.24
CA VAL A 164 -14.33 14.48 12.17
C VAL A 164 -14.00 13.76 10.87
N GLN A 165 -12.73 13.66 10.49
CA GLN A 165 -12.31 12.86 9.34
C GLN A 165 -12.83 11.43 9.43
N ALA A 166 -12.52 10.75 10.55
CA ALA A 166 -12.88 9.36 10.75
C ALA A 166 -14.40 9.14 10.72
N VAL A 167 -15.18 10.07 11.27
CA VAL A 167 -16.65 10.04 11.21
C VAL A 167 -17.14 10.25 9.78
N VAL A 168 -16.64 11.27 9.08
CA VAL A 168 -17.06 11.62 7.72
C VAL A 168 -16.77 10.49 6.74
N THR A 169 -15.54 9.97 6.72
CA THR A 169 -15.16 8.83 5.85
C THR A 169 -15.98 7.59 6.16
N THR A 170 -16.21 7.30 7.44
CA THR A 170 -17.03 6.16 7.87
C THR A 170 -18.46 6.28 7.35
N ILE A 171 -19.08 7.46 7.45
CA ILE A 171 -20.48 7.66 7.04
C ILE A 171 -20.63 7.40 5.54
N TYR A 172 -19.90 8.11 4.69
CA TYR A 172 -20.13 7.99 3.24
C TYR A 172 -19.61 6.66 2.67
N THR A 173 -18.53 6.08 3.22
CA THR A 173 -18.08 4.74 2.78
C THR A 173 -19.05 3.66 3.22
N SER A 174 -19.73 3.81 4.37
CA SER A 174 -20.72 2.84 4.86
C SER A 174 -21.89 2.66 3.90
N PHE A 175 -22.29 3.71 3.18
CA PHE A 175 -23.45 3.64 2.31
C PHE A 175 -23.20 3.10 0.91
N GLY A 176 -21.96 3.06 0.39
CA GLY A 176 -21.75 2.50 -0.96
C GLY A 176 -20.36 1.98 -1.29
N GLY A 177 -19.58 1.62 -0.27
CA GLY A 177 -18.46 0.69 -0.44
C GLY A 177 -17.41 1.15 -1.45
N PHE A 178 -16.81 0.17 -2.13
CA PHE A 178 -15.68 0.41 -3.01
C PHE A 178 -16.02 1.33 -4.18
N LYS A 179 -17.21 1.20 -4.79
CA LYS A 179 -17.61 2.07 -5.93
C LYS A 179 -17.69 3.56 -5.55
N ILE A 180 -18.13 3.89 -4.33
CA ILE A 180 -18.12 5.29 -3.89
C ILE A 180 -16.69 5.77 -3.70
N SER A 181 -15.89 5.03 -2.92
CA SER A 181 -14.48 5.36 -2.68
C SER A 181 -13.74 5.57 -4.01
N PHE A 182 -13.98 4.70 -5.00
CA PHE A 182 -13.40 4.84 -6.34
C PHE A 182 -13.80 6.16 -7.05
N ILE A 183 -15.05 6.62 -6.90
CA ILE A 183 -15.50 7.87 -7.52
C ILE A 183 -14.97 9.08 -6.75
N THR A 184 -14.99 9.05 -5.42
CA THR A 184 -14.46 10.14 -4.58
C THR A 184 -12.96 10.31 -4.82
N ASP A 185 -12.22 9.21 -4.92
CA ASP A 185 -10.79 9.19 -5.24
C ASP A 185 -10.46 9.88 -6.55
N ASN A 186 -11.26 9.66 -7.60
CA ASN A 186 -11.02 10.32 -8.89
C ASN A 186 -11.07 11.84 -8.77
N ILE A 187 -12.05 12.34 -8.02
CA ILE A 187 -12.24 13.78 -7.84
C ILE A 187 -11.18 14.34 -6.91
N GLN A 188 -10.86 13.62 -5.84
CA GLN A 188 -9.79 13.99 -4.92
C GLN A 188 -8.42 14.00 -5.62
N ALA A 189 -8.12 13.04 -6.49
CA ALA A 189 -6.89 13.03 -7.30
C ALA A 189 -6.78 14.26 -8.22
N VAL A 190 -7.87 14.62 -8.91
CA VAL A 190 -7.90 15.83 -9.75
C VAL A 190 -7.72 17.09 -8.89
N MET A 191 -8.37 17.15 -7.73
CA MET A 191 -8.24 18.26 -6.80
C MET A 191 -6.81 18.38 -6.28
N VAL A 192 -6.20 17.27 -5.85
CA VAL A 192 -4.80 17.22 -5.41
C VAL A 192 -3.86 17.66 -6.52
N PHE A 193 -4.05 17.20 -7.76
CA PHE A 193 -3.23 17.63 -8.89
C PHE A 193 -3.27 19.17 -9.08
N PHE A 194 -4.46 19.77 -8.99
CA PHE A 194 -4.60 21.23 -9.07
C PHE A 194 -3.95 21.94 -7.88
N LEU A 195 -4.19 21.47 -6.65
CA LEU A 195 -3.65 22.06 -5.43
C LEU A 195 -2.12 21.98 -5.40
N VAL A 196 -1.53 20.84 -5.76
CA VAL A 196 -0.08 20.67 -5.88
C VAL A 196 0.49 21.61 -6.94
N THR A 197 -0.17 21.77 -8.08
CA THR A 197 0.28 22.69 -9.14
C THR A 197 0.32 24.13 -8.64
N VAL A 198 -0.76 24.60 -7.99
CA VAL A 198 -0.84 25.96 -7.45
C VAL A 198 0.17 26.16 -6.32
N ALA A 199 0.30 25.21 -5.41
CA ALA A 199 1.28 25.26 -4.33
C ALA A 199 2.71 25.32 -4.87
N THR A 200 3.04 24.49 -5.86
CA THR A 200 4.37 24.44 -6.49
C THR A 200 4.73 25.75 -7.15
N ILE A 201 3.84 26.31 -8.00
CA ILE A 201 4.07 27.60 -8.66
C ILE A 201 4.27 28.69 -7.61
N THR A 202 3.44 28.69 -6.56
CA THR A 202 3.51 29.74 -5.54
C THR A 202 4.79 29.65 -4.73
N ILE A 203 5.15 28.45 -4.27
CA ILE A 203 6.42 28.21 -3.57
C ILE A 203 7.56 28.70 -4.47
N GLY A 204 7.64 28.24 -5.72
CA GLY A 204 8.73 28.61 -6.64
C GLY A 204 8.82 30.12 -6.96
N VAL A 205 7.72 30.86 -6.91
CA VAL A 205 7.71 32.32 -7.18
C VAL A 205 7.97 33.14 -5.91
N LYS A 206 7.54 32.65 -4.74
CA LYS A 206 7.56 33.41 -3.48
C LYS A 206 8.75 33.08 -2.58
N THR A 207 9.36 31.92 -2.71
CA THR A 207 10.56 31.58 -1.93
C THR A 207 11.76 32.32 -2.49
N ASN A 208 12.58 32.87 -1.59
CA ASN A 208 13.84 33.49 -1.94
C ASN A 208 14.98 32.56 -1.56
N VAL A 209 15.63 31.98 -2.57
CA VAL A 209 16.70 31.00 -2.41
C VAL A 209 18.02 31.72 -2.19
N ASP A 210 18.68 31.47 -1.06
CA ASP A 210 20.03 31.93 -0.81
C ASP A 210 21.03 31.02 -1.54
N ARG A 211 21.66 31.56 -2.59
CA ARG A 211 22.64 30.83 -3.39
C ARG A 211 23.87 30.38 -2.59
N SER A 212 24.20 31.08 -1.50
CA SER A 212 25.32 30.68 -0.65
C SER A 212 25.03 29.38 0.11
N LEU A 213 23.77 29.15 0.50
CA LEU A 213 23.32 27.93 1.15
C LEU A 213 23.22 26.75 0.17
N VAL A 214 22.96 27.02 -1.10
CA VAL A 214 22.95 25.97 -2.14
C VAL A 214 24.32 25.29 -2.22
N ASP A 215 25.40 26.06 -2.29
CA ASP A 215 26.76 25.52 -2.40
C ASP A 215 27.29 24.97 -1.06
N SER A 216 26.97 25.61 0.06
CA SER A 216 27.51 25.24 1.38
C SER A 216 26.74 24.11 2.09
N SER A 217 25.47 23.87 1.75
CA SER A 217 24.64 22.83 2.41
C SER A 217 25.06 21.40 2.09
N GLY A 218 25.81 21.17 1.01
CA GLY A 218 26.22 19.83 0.58
C GLY A 218 25.09 18.98 -0.02
N LEU A 219 23.86 19.50 -0.14
CA LEU A 219 22.69 18.78 -0.65
C LEU A 219 22.75 18.44 -2.15
N LEU A 220 23.74 18.98 -2.87
CA LEU A 220 24.02 18.62 -4.27
C LEU A 220 24.97 17.42 -4.38
N ASN A 221 25.65 17.05 -3.29
CA ASN A 221 26.59 15.93 -3.28
C ASN A 221 25.88 14.62 -2.98
N ALA A 222 26.47 13.51 -3.44
CA ALA A 222 25.99 12.20 -3.08
C ALA A 222 26.24 11.90 -1.60
N THR A 223 25.28 11.24 -0.95
CA THR A 223 25.36 10.80 0.45
C THR A 223 25.37 9.28 0.54
N LEU A 224 26.00 8.74 1.60
CA LEU A 224 25.98 7.30 1.85
C LEU A 224 24.55 6.78 2.02
N LEU A 225 23.75 7.51 2.80
CA LEU A 225 22.35 7.21 3.01
C LEU A 225 21.57 7.18 1.69
N GLY A 226 21.80 8.15 0.78
CA GLY A 226 21.23 8.13 -0.56
C GLY A 226 21.51 6.83 -1.32
N TRP A 227 22.72 6.29 -1.25
CA TRP A 227 23.05 5.01 -1.86
C TRP A 227 22.42 3.80 -1.19
N GLN A 228 22.30 3.79 0.13
CA GLN A 228 21.59 2.73 0.85
C GLN A 228 20.10 2.71 0.45
N LEU A 229 19.49 3.88 0.32
CA LEU A 229 18.08 4.05 -0.04
C LEU A 229 17.76 3.60 -1.46
N LEU A 230 18.75 3.62 -2.37
CA LEU A 230 18.60 3.08 -3.73
C LEU A 230 18.19 1.61 -3.73
N TYR A 231 18.55 0.86 -2.68
CA TYR A 231 18.12 -0.52 -2.48
C TYR A 231 16.94 -0.64 -1.51
N ILE A 232 17.02 0.04 -0.35
CA ILE A 232 16.02 -0.09 0.72
C ILE A 232 14.63 0.28 0.20
N LEU A 233 14.48 1.45 -0.42
CA LEU A 233 13.15 1.97 -0.78
C LEU A 233 12.47 1.16 -1.88
N PRO A 234 13.13 0.79 -3.00
CA PRO A 234 12.47 -0.06 -3.99
C PRO A 234 12.04 -1.41 -3.43
N VAL A 235 12.86 -2.06 -2.57
CA VAL A 235 12.48 -3.33 -1.96
C VAL A 235 11.30 -3.12 -1.01
N ALA A 236 11.41 -2.16 -0.10
CA ALA A 236 10.39 -1.81 0.88
C ALA A 236 9.03 -1.54 0.25
N VAL A 237 8.97 -0.56 -0.67
CA VAL A 237 7.72 -0.12 -1.29
C VAL A 237 7.16 -1.22 -2.18
N LEU A 238 7.99 -1.87 -3.01
CA LEU A 238 7.53 -2.92 -3.91
C LEU A 238 6.90 -4.09 -3.17
N THR A 239 7.53 -4.57 -2.09
CA THR A 239 6.96 -5.69 -1.35
C THR A 239 5.74 -5.25 -0.55
N ASN A 240 5.74 -4.05 0.00
CA ASN A 240 4.60 -3.57 0.80
C ASN A 240 3.35 -3.35 -0.06
N ASP A 241 3.50 -2.91 -1.31
CA ASP A 241 2.41 -2.78 -2.28
C ASP A 241 1.60 -4.08 -2.45
N PHE A 242 2.21 -5.26 -2.27
CA PHE A 242 1.48 -6.54 -2.34
C PHE A 242 0.50 -6.72 -1.17
N PHE A 243 0.77 -6.15 0.00
CA PHE A 243 -0.12 -6.19 1.16
C PHE A 243 -1.27 -5.19 1.05
N LEU A 244 -1.14 -4.18 0.19
CA LEU A 244 -2.11 -3.11 0.01
C LEU A 244 -3.23 -3.55 -0.97
N SER A 245 -4.28 -4.23 -0.45
CA SER A 245 -5.42 -4.70 -1.27
C SER A 245 -6.15 -3.58 -2.01
N ASN A 246 -6.04 -2.33 -1.57
CA ASN A 246 -6.60 -1.17 -2.27
C ASN A 246 -6.04 -1.08 -3.71
N PHE A 247 -4.76 -1.35 -3.94
CA PHE A 247 -4.20 -1.42 -5.29
C PHE A 247 -4.67 -2.64 -6.09
N TRP A 248 -4.80 -3.80 -5.43
CA TRP A 248 -5.29 -5.01 -6.08
C TRP A 248 -6.72 -4.84 -6.58
N ILE A 249 -7.64 -4.34 -5.75
CA ILE A 249 -9.05 -4.19 -6.15
C ILE A 249 -9.18 -3.24 -7.36
N ARG A 250 -8.35 -2.18 -7.43
CA ARG A 250 -8.26 -1.29 -8.60
C ARG A 250 -7.65 -1.97 -9.82
N THR A 251 -6.61 -2.78 -9.61
CA THR A 251 -6.02 -3.61 -10.65
C THR A 251 -7.08 -4.50 -11.29
N PHE A 252 -7.95 -5.16 -10.52
CA PHE A 252 -9.02 -6.01 -11.03
C PHE A 252 -10.24 -5.24 -11.58
N ALA A 253 -10.39 -3.97 -11.20
CA ALA A 253 -11.43 -3.10 -11.74
C ALA A 253 -11.21 -2.69 -13.21
N SER A 254 -9.98 -2.78 -13.74
CA SER A 254 -9.69 -2.37 -15.12
C SER A 254 -10.39 -3.28 -16.14
N ARG A 255 -10.99 -2.69 -17.17
CA ARG A 255 -11.73 -3.40 -18.23
C ARG A 255 -10.83 -4.29 -19.07
N THR A 256 -9.64 -3.81 -19.44
CA THR A 256 -8.66 -4.56 -20.24
C THR A 256 -7.27 -4.46 -19.64
N ASP A 257 -6.38 -5.37 -20.04
CA ASP A 257 -4.98 -5.32 -19.63
C ASP A 257 -4.25 -4.12 -20.26
N LYS A 258 -4.70 -3.66 -21.44
CA LYS A 258 -4.23 -2.42 -22.05
C LYS A 258 -4.63 -1.19 -21.23
N ASP A 259 -5.88 -1.14 -20.77
CA ASP A 259 -6.36 -0.06 -19.89
C ASP A 259 -5.58 -0.03 -18.57
N LEU A 260 -5.29 -1.22 -18.02
CA LEU A 260 -4.46 -1.36 -16.83
C LEU A 260 -3.05 -0.79 -17.05
N PHE A 261 -2.39 -1.22 -18.12
CA PHE A 261 -1.02 -0.79 -18.41
C PHE A 261 -0.94 0.73 -18.62
N ILE A 262 -1.84 1.31 -19.41
CA ILE A 262 -1.88 2.76 -19.64
C ILE A 262 -2.22 3.51 -18.36
N GLY A 263 -3.21 3.03 -17.60
CA GLY A 263 -3.67 3.67 -16.36
C GLY A 263 -2.57 3.70 -15.30
N VAL A 264 -1.94 2.56 -15.03
CA VAL A 264 -0.86 2.44 -14.05
C VAL A 264 0.40 3.19 -14.49
N SER A 265 0.76 3.14 -15.78
CA SER A 265 1.91 3.92 -16.30
C SER A 265 1.70 5.43 -16.13
N SER A 266 0.49 5.90 -16.44
CA SER A 266 0.14 7.32 -16.27
C SER A 266 0.14 7.72 -14.79
N ALA A 267 -0.42 6.87 -13.92
CA ALA A 267 -0.41 7.09 -12.48
C ALA A 267 1.02 7.15 -11.92
N SER A 268 1.88 6.20 -12.30
CA SER A 268 3.29 6.17 -11.90
C SER A 268 4.01 7.45 -12.32
N ALA A 269 3.81 7.94 -13.55
CA ALA A 269 4.40 9.20 -14.00
C ALA A 269 3.89 10.42 -13.21
N ILE A 270 2.57 10.49 -12.94
CA ILE A 270 1.98 11.59 -12.16
C ILE A 270 2.48 11.58 -10.71
N VAL A 271 2.50 10.40 -10.08
CA VAL A 271 3.01 10.20 -8.72
C VAL A 271 4.48 10.61 -8.65
N LEU A 272 5.31 10.18 -9.60
CA LEU A 272 6.72 10.57 -9.67
C LEU A 272 6.90 12.10 -9.68
N VAL A 273 6.11 12.80 -10.50
CA VAL A 273 6.16 14.27 -10.57
C VAL A 273 5.73 14.89 -9.25
N ILE A 274 4.59 14.48 -8.69
CA ILE A 274 4.07 15.03 -7.43
C ILE A 274 5.06 14.80 -6.29
N LEU A 275 5.58 13.59 -6.14
CA LEU A 275 6.54 13.24 -5.08
C LEU A 275 7.86 14.00 -5.22
N THR A 276 8.34 14.20 -6.45
CA THR A 276 9.53 15.03 -6.71
C THR A 276 9.27 16.48 -6.29
N LEU A 277 8.12 17.05 -6.67
CA LEU A 277 7.76 18.43 -6.32
C LEU A 277 7.62 18.62 -4.81
N VAL A 278 6.98 17.68 -4.11
CA VAL A 278 6.88 17.68 -2.65
C VAL A 278 8.26 17.52 -2.02
N GLY A 279 9.09 16.58 -2.48
CA GLY A 279 10.44 16.37 -1.94
C GLY A 279 11.34 17.59 -2.08
N VAL A 280 11.30 18.30 -3.22
CA VAL A 280 12.09 19.53 -3.44
C VAL A 280 11.82 20.60 -2.37
N THR A 281 10.64 20.62 -1.75
CA THR A 281 10.35 21.57 -0.67
C THR A 281 11.28 21.41 0.54
N GLY A 282 11.78 20.21 0.82
CA GLY A 282 12.77 20.00 1.88
C GLY A 282 14.13 20.60 1.55
N LEU A 283 14.55 20.56 0.28
CA LEU A 283 15.76 21.27 -0.20
C LEU A 283 15.58 22.78 -0.07
N LEU A 284 14.42 23.27 -0.49
CA LEU A 284 14.09 24.69 -0.41
C LEU A 284 14.06 25.18 1.03
N ALA A 285 13.57 24.39 1.99
CA ALA A 285 13.59 24.76 3.40
C ALA A 285 15.02 25.05 3.90
N VAL A 286 16.01 24.25 3.48
CA VAL A 286 17.41 24.50 3.82
C VAL A 286 17.97 25.69 3.03
N TRP A 287 17.70 25.78 1.73
CA TRP A 287 18.26 26.84 0.88
C TRP A 287 17.64 28.22 1.08
N THR A 288 16.46 28.33 1.71
CA THR A 288 15.89 29.61 2.15
C THR A 288 16.38 30.01 3.54
N GLY A 289 17.14 29.15 4.23
CA GLY A 289 17.55 29.33 5.61
C GLY A 289 16.44 29.09 6.64
N ALA A 290 15.29 28.53 6.22
CA ALA A 290 14.20 28.18 7.13
C ALA A 290 14.55 26.98 8.04
N LEU A 291 15.44 26.10 7.57
CA LEU A 291 15.98 24.97 8.31
C LEU A 291 17.51 25.02 8.29
N ALA A 292 18.17 24.83 9.43
CA ALA A 292 19.63 24.76 9.45
C ALA A 292 20.11 23.41 8.86
N PRO A 293 21.23 23.39 8.10
CA PRO A 293 21.76 22.14 7.56
C PRO A 293 22.06 21.11 8.66
N GLY A 294 21.52 19.89 8.52
CA GLY A 294 21.76 18.78 9.44
C GLY A 294 20.81 18.72 10.65
N GLU A 295 19.85 19.64 10.78
CA GLU A 295 18.74 19.50 11.73
C GLU A 295 17.71 18.45 11.26
N ASP A 296 16.84 18.01 12.17
CA ASP A 296 15.78 17.06 11.83
C ASP A 296 14.83 17.65 10.78
N GLY A 297 14.85 17.05 9.59
CA GLY A 297 14.03 17.46 8.45
C GLY A 297 12.54 17.16 8.60
N SER A 298 12.09 16.50 9.69
CA SER A 298 10.69 16.11 9.88
C SER A 298 9.71 17.26 9.67
N ILE A 299 10.09 18.48 10.08
CA ILE A 299 9.27 19.69 9.95
C ILE A 299 9.66 20.62 8.80
N ALA A 300 10.60 20.21 7.93
CA ALA A 300 11.20 21.06 6.89
C ALA A 300 10.16 21.77 6.00
N PHE A 301 9.17 21.02 5.52
CA PHE A 301 8.10 21.57 4.69
C PHE A 301 7.27 22.62 5.41
N PHE A 302 6.94 22.40 6.69
CA PHE A 302 6.11 23.32 7.47
C PHE A 302 6.86 24.61 7.79
N LEU A 303 8.16 24.52 8.11
CA LEU A 303 9.02 25.69 8.30
C LEU A 303 9.10 26.54 7.03
N LEU A 304 9.21 25.90 5.85
CA LEU A 304 9.15 26.62 4.58
C LEU A 304 7.81 27.36 4.42
N LEU A 305 6.69 26.71 4.76
CA LEU A 305 5.37 27.31 4.65
C LEU A 305 5.14 28.51 5.59
N GLU A 306 5.80 28.57 6.74
CA GLU A 306 5.72 29.73 7.65
C GLU A 306 6.29 31.02 7.05
N THR A 307 7.18 30.88 6.06
CA THR A 307 7.76 32.01 5.30
C THR A 307 6.83 32.51 4.19
N LEU A 308 5.75 31.77 3.89
CA LEU A 308 4.85 32.05 2.78
C LEU A 308 3.55 32.72 3.23
N PRO A 309 2.81 33.37 2.30
CA PRO A 309 1.54 33.99 2.61
C PRO A 309 0.50 32.98 3.12
N SER A 310 -0.40 33.44 4.00
CA SER A 310 -1.37 32.56 4.68
C SER A 310 -2.37 31.85 3.78
N TRP A 311 -2.66 32.39 2.60
CA TRP A 311 -3.52 31.71 1.64
C TRP A 311 -2.86 30.45 1.05
N VAL A 312 -1.52 30.41 0.97
CA VAL A 312 -0.76 29.23 0.52
C VAL A 312 -0.88 28.11 1.55
N VAL A 313 -0.73 28.46 2.83
CA VAL A 313 -0.96 27.54 3.94
C VAL A 313 -2.39 27.02 3.92
N GLY A 314 -3.38 27.87 3.62
CA GLY A 314 -4.76 27.45 3.43
C GLY A 314 -4.95 26.43 2.30
N ILE A 315 -4.28 26.60 1.16
CA ILE A 315 -4.28 25.62 0.06
C ILE A 315 -3.67 24.29 0.48
N VAL A 316 -2.53 24.32 1.16
CA VAL A 316 -1.87 23.11 1.68
C VAL A 316 -2.76 22.40 2.71
N LEU A 317 -3.47 23.16 3.56
CA LEU A 317 -4.39 22.59 4.54
C LEU A 317 -5.54 21.84 3.86
N VAL A 318 -6.17 22.43 2.83
CA VAL A 318 -7.22 21.77 2.03
C VAL A 318 -6.66 20.55 1.29
N MET A 319 -5.46 20.65 0.74
CA MET A 319 -4.76 19.53 0.08
C MET A 319 -4.52 18.38 1.05
N THR A 320 -4.07 18.69 2.27
CA THR A 320 -3.82 17.70 3.32
C THR A 320 -5.09 16.98 3.71
N VAL A 321 -6.17 17.73 3.97
CA VAL A 321 -7.49 17.16 4.29
C VAL A 321 -7.96 16.23 3.17
N THR A 322 -7.76 16.65 1.91
CA THR A 322 -8.13 15.88 0.72
C THR A 322 -7.35 14.58 0.60
N LEU A 323 -6.02 14.64 0.71
CA LEU A 323 -5.11 13.48 0.68
C LEU A 323 -5.43 12.48 1.80
N SER A 324 -5.52 12.98 3.03
CA SER A 324 -5.79 12.16 4.21
C SER A 324 -7.15 11.47 4.11
N THR A 325 -8.19 12.18 3.64
CA THR A 325 -9.54 11.62 3.47
C THR A 325 -9.56 10.50 2.42
N ALA A 326 -8.91 10.72 1.26
CA ALA A 326 -8.81 9.75 0.15
C ALA A 326 -7.99 8.49 0.49
N ALA A 327 -6.92 8.66 1.28
CA ALA A 327 -6.13 7.52 1.73
C ALA A 327 -6.91 6.71 2.79
N PHE A 328 -7.50 7.40 3.76
CA PHE A 328 -8.16 6.76 4.89
C PHE A 328 -9.43 5.99 4.48
N ASP A 329 -10.27 6.55 3.60
CA ASP A 329 -11.48 5.89 3.12
C ASP A 329 -11.18 4.67 2.21
N SER A 330 -10.10 4.74 1.43
CA SER A 330 -9.52 3.65 0.66
C SER A 330 -9.07 2.51 1.55
N PHE A 331 -8.37 2.80 2.66
CA PHE A 331 -7.98 1.77 3.62
C PHE A 331 -9.19 1.13 4.29
N GLN A 332 -10.18 1.93 4.71
CA GLN A 332 -11.42 1.40 5.29
C GLN A 332 -12.13 0.43 4.33
N SER A 333 -12.30 0.84 3.07
CA SER A 333 -13.00 0.03 2.06
C SER A 333 -12.22 -1.22 1.68
N ALA A 334 -10.89 -1.14 1.58
CA ALA A 334 -10.02 -2.28 1.32
C ALA A 334 -9.98 -3.26 2.50
N MET A 335 -10.02 -2.76 3.73
CA MET A 335 -10.09 -3.59 4.93
C MET A 335 -11.44 -4.32 5.04
N VAL A 336 -12.56 -3.67 4.71
CA VAL A 336 -13.88 -4.34 4.63
C VAL A 336 -13.83 -5.49 3.62
N SER A 337 -13.24 -5.23 2.45
CA SER A 337 -13.18 -6.20 1.36
C SER A 337 -12.27 -7.39 1.69
N SER A 338 -11.09 -7.11 2.27
CA SER A 338 -10.14 -8.14 2.70
C SER A 338 -10.72 -8.97 3.84
N ALA A 339 -11.28 -8.34 4.89
CA ALA A 339 -11.90 -9.06 5.99
C ALA A 339 -13.12 -9.91 5.53
N SER A 340 -13.97 -9.37 4.65
CA SER A 340 -15.14 -10.08 4.13
C SER A 340 -14.74 -11.32 3.34
N ASN A 341 -13.82 -11.17 2.39
CA ASN A 341 -13.46 -12.25 1.49
C ASN A 341 -12.50 -13.25 2.17
N ASP A 342 -11.47 -12.76 2.85
CA ASP A 342 -10.38 -13.61 3.34
C ASP A 342 -10.74 -14.39 4.60
N LEU A 343 -11.32 -13.72 5.60
CA LEU A 343 -11.63 -14.32 6.90
C LEU A 343 -12.97 -15.05 6.84
N PHE A 344 -13.97 -14.44 6.20
CA PHE A 344 -15.36 -14.89 6.30
C PHE A 344 -15.96 -15.42 5.00
N ARG A 345 -15.22 -15.39 3.89
CA ARG A 345 -15.64 -15.89 2.56
C ARG A 345 -17.01 -15.37 2.12
N ASN A 346 -17.30 -14.09 2.40
CA ASN A 346 -18.58 -13.44 2.12
C ASN A 346 -19.80 -14.12 2.77
N LYS A 347 -19.59 -14.98 3.79
CA LYS A 347 -20.67 -15.65 4.53
C LYS A 347 -21.24 -14.78 5.65
N LEU A 348 -20.42 -13.89 6.23
CA LEU A 348 -20.90 -12.93 7.22
C LEU A 348 -21.58 -11.75 6.55
N ASN A 349 -22.55 -11.17 7.26
CA ASN A 349 -23.18 -9.94 6.83
C ASN A 349 -22.15 -8.80 6.81
N ILE A 350 -22.09 -8.07 5.69
CA ILE A 350 -21.14 -6.97 5.47
C ILE A 350 -21.26 -5.86 6.53
N TRP A 351 -22.48 -5.65 7.06
CA TRP A 351 -22.73 -4.68 8.12
C TRP A 351 -22.01 -5.03 9.43
N VAL A 352 -21.85 -6.32 9.73
CA VAL A 352 -21.12 -6.78 10.93
C VAL A 352 -19.62 -6.52 10.76
N ILE A 353 -19.07 -6.79 9.57
CA ILE A 353 -17.66 -6.53 9.26
C ILE A 353 -17.38 -5.02 9.33
N ARG A 354 -18.28 -4.19 8.79
CA ARG A 354 -18.19 -2.73 8.90
C ARG A 354 -18.23 -2.25 10.34
N ALA A 355 -19.16 -2.75 11.16
CA ALA A 355 -19.21 -2.41 12.57
C ALA A 355 -17.88 -2.76 13.28
N GLY A 356 -17.27 -3.89 12.92
CA GLY A 356 -15.92 -4.27 13.38
C GLY A 356 -14.84 -3.27 12.98
N ILE A 357 -14.85 -2.79 11.73
CA ILE A 357 -13.88 -1.79 11.25
C ILE A 357 -14.13 -0.43 11.90
N VAL A 358 -15.37 -0.03 12.13
CA VAL A 358 -15.69 1.18 12.90
C VAL A 358 -15.18 1.08 14.33
N ALA A 359 -15.33 -0.09 14.97
CA ALA A 359 -14.75 -0.34 16.29
C ALA A 359 -13.22 -0.28 16.26
N LEU A 360 -12.58 -0.74 15.17
CA LEU A 360 -11.13 -0.69 14.98
C LEU A 360 -10.59 0.74 14.80
N ILE A 361 -11.40 1.70 14.32
CA ILE A 361 -10.97 3.10 14.21
C ILE A 361 -10.62 3.68 15.59
N PHE A 362 -11.28 3.25 16.66
CA PHE A 362 -10.99 3.77 18.00
C PHE A 362 -9.53 3.52 18.43
N PRO A 363 -9.00 2.28 18.43
CA PRO A 363 -7.59 2.07 18.72
C PRO A 363 -6.67 2.71 17.67
N VAL A 364 -7.08 2.83 16.40
CA VAL A 364 -6.28 3.57 15.39
C VAL A 364 -6.06 5.03 15.84
N VAL A 365 -7.13 5.73 16.25
CA VAL A 365 -7.04 7.11 16.75
C VAL A 365 -6.17 7.20 18.00
N VAL A 366 -6.33 6.28 18.95
CA VAL A 366 -5.54 6.27 20.20
C VAL A 366 -4.05 6.07 19.93
N ILE A 367 -3.69 5.19 19.00
CA ILE A 367 -2.29 4.94 18.64
C ILE A 367 -1.75 6.11 17.82
N ALA A 368 -2.53 6.67 16.89
CA ALA A 368 -2.13 7.83 16.09
C ALA A 368 -1.73 9.03 16.95
N LEU A 369 -2.44 9.25 18.07
CA LEU A 369 -2.12 10.29 19.06
C LEU A 369 -0.78 10.08 19.77
N LYS A 370 -0.31 8.84 19.86
CA LYS A 370 0.92 8.45 20.57
C LYS A 370 2.09 8.14 19.64
N ALA A 371 1.85 8.07 18.34
CA ALA A 371 2.85 7.67 17.36
C ALA A 371 3.93 8.76 17.23
N PRO A 372 5.20 8.47 17.59
CA PRO A 372 6.26 9.48 17.54
C PRO A 372 6.78 9.70 16.11
N SER A 373 6.70 8.69 15.23
CA SER A 373 7.21 8.76 13.86
C SER A 373 6.31 8.01 12.89
N ILE A 374 5.80 8.74 11.89
CA ILE A 374 4.96 8.21 10.80
C ILE A 374 5.80 7.27 9.91
N LEU A 375 7.03 7.69 9.60
CA LEU A 375 7.94 6.93 8.75
C LEU A 375 8.29 5.57 9.36
N GLN A 376 8.50 5.52 10.69
CA GLN A 376 8.80 4.27 11.38
C GLN A 376 7.66 3.26 11.24
N ILE A 377 6.40 3.71 11.29
CA ILE A 377 5.23 2.84 11.12
C ILE A 377 5.24 2.17 9.73
N TYR A 378 5.54 2.94 8.67
CA TYR A 378 5.67 2.38 7.31
C TYR A 378 6.79 1.35 7.23
N LEU A 379 7.96 1.68 7.78
CA LEU A 379 9.13 0.81 7.70
C LEU A 379 8.96 -0.53 8.42
N ILE A 380 8.21 -0.58 9.52
CA ILE A 380 7.85 -1.83 10.20
C ILE A 380 7.05 -2.73 9.24
N SER A 381 6.06 -2.16 8.57
CA SER A 381 5.26 -2.88 7.57
C SER A 381 6.11 -3.34 6.39
N ASP A 382 6.98 -2.45 5.90
CA ASP A 382 7.85 -2.70 4.77
C ASP A 382 8.82 -3.85 5.04
N LEU A 383 9.42 -3.91 6.23
CA LEU A 383 10.34 -4.98 6.60
C LEU A 383 9.66 -6.36 6.65
N VAL A 384 8.43 -6.41 7.19
CA VAL A 384 7.61 -7.63 7.24
C VAL A 384 7.16 -8.06 5.84
N SER A 385 6.87 -7.10 4.96
CA SER A 385 6.54 -7.40 3.57
C SER A 385 7.76 -7.93 2.80
N ALA A 386 8.95 -7.34 3.04
CA ALA A 386 10.20 -7.72 2.41
C ALA A 386 10.62 -9.15 2.79
N SER A 387 10.28 -9.63 4.00
CA SER A 387 10.53 -11.02 4.39
C SER A 387 9.57 -12.02 3.74
N THR A 388 8.34 -11.62 3.47
CA THR A 388 7.24 -12.55 3.12
C THR A 388 7.01 -12.65 1.62
N ILE A 389 6.97 -11.51 0.92
CA ILE A 389 6.55 -11.45 -0.49
C ILE A 389 7.51 -12.17 -1.45
N PRO A 390 8.85 -12.07 -1.34
CA PRO A 390 9.75 -12.81 -2.23
C PRO A 390 9.50 -14.32 -2.21
N VAL A 391 9.19 -14.88 -1.04
CA VAL A 391 8.90 -16.31 -0.85
C VAL A 391 7.55 -16.68 -1.48
N LEU A 392 6.57 -15.78 -1.39
CA LEU A 392 5.23 -15.95 -1.95
C LEU A 392 5.21 -15.87 -3.49
N VAL A 393 6.03 -14.99 -4.09
CA VAL A 393 6.07 -14.74 -5.54
C VAL A 393 6.64 -15.93 -6.32
N ILE A 394 7.46 -16.80 -5.72
CA ILE A 394 8.05 -17.98 -6.38
C ILE A 394 6.99 -18.83 -7.10
N GLY A 395 5.85 -19.08 -6.46
CA GLY A 395 4.78 -19.90 -7.05
C GLY A 395 3.90 -19.19 -8.07
N LEU A 396 4.17 -17.92 -8.42
CA LEU A 396 3.61 -17.32 -9.63
C LEU A 396 4.12 -18.02 -10.89
N SER A 397 5.32 -18.61 -10.86
CA SER A 397 5.84 -19.41 -11.96
C SER A 397 5.39 -20.87 -11.85
N ASP A 398 4.82 -21.41 -12.93
CA ASP A 398 4.32 -22.78 -12.99
C ASP A 398 5.45 -23.83 -12.93
N ARG A 399 6.71 -23.40 -13.07
CA ARG A 399 7.90 -24.26 -12.88
C ARG A 399 8.09 -24.69 -11.42
N PHE A 400 7.63 -23.88 -10.48
CA PHE A 400 7.78 -24.12 -9.04
C PHE A 400 6.56 -24.84 -8.44
N TYR A 401 6.01 -25.83 -9.14
CA TYR A 401 4.82 -26.59 -8.70
C TYR A 401 5.02 -27.31 -7.35
N TRP A 402 6.27 -27.64 -7.01
CA TRP A 402 6.67 -28.27 -5.76
C TRP A 402 6.69 -27.31 -4.56
N TRP A 403 6.56 -26.00 -4.77
CA TRP A 403 6.47 -24.98 -3.72
C TRP A 403 5.05 -24.95 -3.12
N ARG A 404 4.92 -25.10 -1.80
CA ARG A 404 3.64 -25.16 -1.07
C ARG A 404 3.51 -23.99 -0.08
N GLY A 405 2.35 -23.89 0.56
CA GLY A 405 2.09 -22.83 1.55
C GLY A 405 2.93 -22.94 2.81
N PHE A 406 3.45 -24.13 3.13
CA PHE A 406 4.35 -24.34 4.26
C PHE A 406 5.65 -23.55 4.10
N GLU A 407 6.27 -23.60 2.93
CA GLU A 407 7.50 -22.84 2.62
C GLU A 407 7.25 -21.33 2.68
N VAL A 408 6.07 -20.87 2.25
CA VAL A 408 5.69 -19.45 2.31
C VAL A 408 5.60 -18.95 3.76
N VAL A 409 4.93 -19.70 4.64
CA VAL A 409 4.77 -19.30 6.05
C VAL A 409 6.11 -19.37 6.80
N VAL A 410 6.85 -20.48 6.65
CA VAL A 410 8.14 -20.65 7.33
C VAL A 410 9.17 -19.67 6.78
N GLY A 411 9.19 -19.42 5.48
CA GLY A 411 10.05 -18.42 4.86
C GLY A 411 9.73 -17.01 5.36
N GLY A 412 8.46 -16.59 5.36
CA GLY A 412 8.07 -15.25 5.84
C GLY A 412 8.47 -14.99 7.29
N LEU A 413 8.20 -15.95 8.19
CA LEU A 413 8.63 -15.87 9.61
C LEU A 413 10.15 -15.97 9.76
N GLY A 414 10.79 -16.83 8.97
CA GLY A 414 12.24 -17.01 8.95
C GLY A 414 12.98 -15.77 8.49
N GLY A 415 12.43 -14.99 7.56
CA GLY A 415 13.01 -13.71 7.15
C GLY A 415 12.99 -12.68 8.28
N ILE A 416 11.90 -12.57 9.04
CA ILE A 416 11.82 -11.71 10.24
C ILE A 416 12.85 -12.16 11.28
N LEU A 417 12.94 -13.48 11.52
CA LEU A 417 13.95 -14.05 12.42
C LEU A 417 15.38 -13.78 11.93
N THR A 418 15.62 -13.76 10.63
CA THR A 418 16.94 -13.46 10.07
C THR A 418 17.35 -12.01 10.33
N VAL A 419 16.41 -11.06 10.29
CA VAL A 419 16.67 -9.67 10.69
C VAL A 419 17.08 -9.62 12.17
N PHE A 420 16.37 -10.34 13.04
CA PHE A 420 16.73 -10.43 14.47
C PHE A 420 18.14 -11.00 14.68
N ILE A 421 18.48 -12.08 13.99
CA ILE A 421 19.80 -12.71 14.07
C ILE A 421 20.88 -11.75 13.55
N PHE A 422 20.65 -11.10 12.40
CA PHE A 422 21.54 -10.09 11.85
C PHE A 422 21.76 -8.94 12.84
N GLY A 423 20.69 -8.35 13.37
CA GLY A 423 20.77 -7.26 14.34
C GLY A 423 21.50 -7.66 15.62
N THR A 424 21.25 -8.87 16.13
CA THR A 424 21.93 -9.40 17.32
C THR A 424 23.43 -9.54 17.10
N ILE A 425 23.85 -9.98 15.91
CA ILE A 425 25.27 -10.09 15.54
C ILE A 425 25.87 -8.70 15.34
N TYR A 426 25.17 -7.80 14.65
CA TYR A 426 25.65 -6.47 14.30
C TYR A 426 25.87 -5.59 15.53
N PHE A 427 24.91 -5.57 16.47
CA PHE A 427 24.98 -4.77 17.70
C PHE A 427 25.62 -5.52 18.88
N GLY A 428 25.88 -6.82 18.74
CA GLY A 428 26.45 -7.67 19.79
C GLY A 428 25.50 -7.96 20.95
N ASN A 429 24.22 -7.57 20.87
CA ASN A 429 23.22 -7.82 21.89
C ASN A 429 21.82 -8.09 21.30
N ALA A 430 21.04 -8.93 21.99
CA ALA A 430 19.72 -9.36 21.51
C ALA A 430 18.64 -8.27 21.60
N LEU A 431 18.77 -7.33 22.54
CA LEU A 431 17.77 -6.29 22.74
C LEU A 431 17.73 -5.33 21.55
N ASP A 432 18.89 -4.86 21.11
CA ASP A 432 19.00 -3.96 19.96
C ASP A 432 18.74 -4.70 18.64
N GLY A 433 19.04 -6.01 18.58
CA GLY A 433 18.56 -6.88 17.51
C GLY A 433 17.04 -6.96 17.41
N ALA A 434 16.32 -7.00 18.54
CA ALA A 434 14.86 -6.95 18.56
C ALA A 434 14.32 -5.57 18.16
N LYS A 435 14.95 -4.49 18.64
CA LYS A 435 14.60 -3.12 18.25
C LYS A 435 14.82 -2.85 16.77
N LEU A 436 15.77 -3.53 16.13
CA LEU A 436 16.01 -3.42 14.69
C LEU A 436 14.82 -3.93 13.87
N ILE A 437 14.09 -4.95 14.34
CA ILE A 437 12.87 -5.43 13.68
C ILE A 437 11.80 -4.32 13.63
N LEU A 438 11.75 -3.50 14.69
CA LEU A 438 10.83 -2.37 14.78
C LEU A 438 11.41 -1.07 14.22
N LEU A 439 12.64 -1.11 13.72
CA LEU A 439 13.41 0.03 13.24
C LEU A 439 13.31 1.24 14.18
N GLU A 440 13.43 1.02 15.49
CA GLU A 440 13.35 2.09 16.51
C GLU A 440 14.41 3.18 16.34
N GLY A 441 15.55 2.84 15.73
CA GLY A 441 16.58 3.82 15.36
C GLY A 441 16.22 4.71 14.16
N GLY A 442 15.07 4.46 13.52
CA GLY A 442 14.63 5.14 12.30
C GLY A 442 15.40 4.71 11.05
N LEU A 443 15.04 5.31 9.91
CA LEU A 443 15.70 5.07 8.61
C LEU A 443 17.09 5.71 8.51
N TYR A 444 17.35 6.70 9.36
CA TYR A 444 18.46 7.66 9.22
C TYR A 444 19.60 7.40 10.20
N ALA A 445 19.65 6.21 10.80
CA ALA A 445 20.80 5.79 11.58
C ALA A 445 22.06 5.90 10.72
N ASN A 446 23.13 6.48 11.26
CA ASN A 446 24.38 6.72 10.54
C ASN A 446 25.24 5.43 10.47
N ASP A 447 24.60 4.31 10.13
CA ASP A 447 25.18 2.98 10.13
C ASP A 447 24.62 2.08 9.00
N TRP A 448 25.02 0.81 8.98
CA TRP A 448 24.57 -0.16 7.99
C TRP A 448 23.46 -1.08 8.51
N SER A 449 22.90 -0.81 9.68
CA SER A 449 21.94 -1.70 10.34
C SER A 449 20.63 -1.81 9.55
N VAL A 450 20.08 -0.68 9.11
CA VAL A 450 18.82 -0.63 8.35
C VAL A 450 18.99 -1.25 6.97
N PHE A 451 20.07 -0.90 6.26
CA PHE A 451 20.41 -1.53 4.99
C PHE A 451 20.55 -3.06 5.13
N GLY A 452 21.30 -3.50 6.15
CA GLY A 452 21.48 -4.90 6.46
C GLY A 452 20.18 -5.62 6.80
N ALA A 453 19.24 -4.98 7.49
CA ALA A 453 17.91 -5.52 7.78
C ALA A 453 17.10 -5.76 6.49
N PHE A 454 17.07 -4.79 5.56
CA PHE A 454 16.36 -4.92 4.28
C PHE A 454 17.02 -5.90 3.30
N VAL A 455 18.29 -6.24 3.49
CA VAL A 455 18.94 -7.37 2.81
C VAL A 455 18.62 -8.68 3.53
N ALA A 456 18.75 -8.72 4.86
CA ALA A 456 18.54 -9.91 5.67
C ALA A 456 17.11 -10.47 5.56
N ALA A 457 16.09 -9.59 5.48
CA ALA A 457 14.69 -9.99 5.40
C ALA A 457 14.36 -10.85 4.15
N PRO A 458 14.55 -10.38 2.90
CA PRO A 458 14.19 -11.14 1.70
C PRO A 458 15.10 -12.37 1.51
N PHE A 459 16.41 -12.23 1.71
CA PHE A 459 17.35 -13.34 1.53
C PHE A 459 17.18 -14.39 2.62
N GLY A 460 17.00 -13.97 3.88
CA GLY A 460 16.66 -14.84 4.98
C GLY A 460 15.36 -15.60 4.72
N GLY A 461 14.32 -14.90 4.28
CA GLY A 461 13.03 -15.53 3.98
C GLY A 461 13.13 -16.62 2.92
N LEU A 462 13.91 -16.37 1.85
CA LEU A 462 14.20 -17.38 0.83
C LEU A 462 14.98 -18.57 1.41
N LEU A 463 16.04 -18.33 2.17
CA LEU A 463 16.86 -19.40 2.79
C LEU A 463 16.02 -20.30 3.70
N TRP A 464 15.20 -19.70 4.56
CA TRP A 464 14.28 -20.46 5.43
C TRP A 464 13.20 -21.18 4.64
N GLY A 465 12.68 -20.58 3.57
CA GLY A 465 11.74 -21.26 2.66
C GLY A 465 12.34 -22.49 1.99
N PHE A 466 13.56 -22.40 1.49
CA PHE A 466 14.29 -23.55 0.92
C PHE A 466 14.66 -24.59 1.98
N ALA A 467 15.04 -24.17 3.19
CA ALA A 467 15.26 -25.10 4.30
C ALA A 467 13.96 -25.85 4.65
N ALA A 468 12.83 -25.15 4.70
CA ALA A 468 11.52 -25.74 4.94
C ALA A 468 11.13 -26.75 3.86
N LEU A 469 11.44 -26.45 2.60
CA LEU A 469 11.28 -27.38 1.49
C LEU A 469 12.09 -28.68 1.72
N VAL A 470 13.38 -28.55 2.04
CA VAL A 470 14.26 -29.71 2.30
C VAL A 470 13.71 -30.55 3.45
N VAL A 471 13.28 -29.91 4.54
CA VAL A 471 12.68 -30.60 5.69
C VAL A 471 11.41 -31.35 5.27
N ARG A 472 10.50 -30.70 4.54
CA ARG A 472 9.25 -31.32 4.09
C ARG A 472 9.52 -32.50 3.16
N LEU A 473 10.37 -32.33 2.14
CA LEU A 473 10.68 -33.39 1.18
C LEU A 473 11.39 -34.57 1.87
N SER A 474 12.31 -34.30 2.80
CA SER A 474 13.00 -35.34 3.58
C SER A 474 12.02 -36.13 4.44
N PHE A 475 11.08 -35.44 5.10
CA PHE A 475 10.03 -36.07 5.90
C PHE A 475 9.10 -36.94 5.05
N GLN A 476 8.63 -36.41 3.91
CA GLN A 476 7.78 -37.14 2.97
C GLN A 476 8.50 -38.37 2.38
N TRP A 477 9.78 -38.24 2.05
CA TRP A 477 10.59 -39.35 1.57
C TRP A 477 10.77 -40.44 2.64
N PHE A 478 11.03 -40.05 3.89
CA PHE A 478 11.20 -40.99 4.99
C PHE A 478 9.89 -41.76 5.28
N ILE A 479 8.76 -41.07 5.27
CA ILE A 479 7.43 -41.71 5.40
C ILE A 479 7.15 -42.65 4.23
N ALA A 480 7.40 -42.23 2.99
CA ALA A 480 7.21 -43.08 1.82
C ALA A 480 8.06 -44.36 1.92
N LYS A 481 9.31 -44.23 2.38
CA LYS A 481 10.22 -45.36 2.60
C LYS A 481 9.75 -46.30 3.71
N ILE A 482 9.23 -45.78 4.83
CA ILE A 482 8.67 -46.59 5.92
C ILE A 482 7.41 -47.33 5.47
N ASN A 483 6.53 -46.65 4.73
CA ASN A 483 5.24 -47.19 4.30
C ASN A 483 5.34 -48.05 3.03
N GLY A 484 6.54 -48.19 2.43
CA GLY A 484 6.75 -48.90 1.17
C GLY A 484 6.04 -48.25 -0.03
N GLN A 485 5.72 -46.97 0.04
CA GLN A 485 5.02 -46.22 -1.01
C GLN A 485 6.01 -45.49 -1.92
N ARG A 486 5.59 -45.20 -3.17
CA ARG A 486 6.38 -44.37 -4.10
C ARG A 486 6.39 -42.91 -3.62
N PHE A 487 7.55 -42.28 -3.66
CA PHE A 487 7.67 -40.83 -3.46
C PHE A 487 7.14 -40.08 -4.70
N ASP A 488 6.05 -39.34 -4.52
CA ASP A 488 5.30 -38.64 -5.57
C ASP A 488 5.32 -37.11 -5.40
N SER A 489 5.97 -36.61 -4.35
CA SER A 489 5.88 -35.19 -3.95
C SER A 489 6.54 -34.20 -4.92
N LEU A 490 7.30 -34.70 -5.90
CA LEU A 490 7.89 -33.93 -7.00
C LEU A 490 7.25 -34.24 -8.37
N ASP A 491 6.17 -35.02 -8.40
CA ASP A 491 5.45 -35.29 -9.64
C ASP A 491 4.68 -34.04 -10.09
N LYS A 492 4.70 -33.77 -11.39
CA LYS A 492 4.00 -32.61 -11.96
C LYS A 492 2.48 -32.81 -11.83
N PRO A 493 1.74 -31.82 -11.33
CA PRO A 493 0.28 -31.89 -11.27
C PRO A 493 -0.36 -32.08 -12.66
N ASP A 494 -1.39 -32.92 -12.73
CA ASP A 494 -2.08 -33.29 -13.98
C ASP A 494 -2.66 -32.09 -14.76
N TYR A 495 -3.02 -31.01 -14.07
CA TYR A 495 -3.56 -29.80 -14.71
C TYR A 495 -2.48 -28.99 -15.46
N LEU A 496 -1.18 -29.24 -15.23
CA LEU A 496 -0.08 -28.61 -15.97
C LEU A 496 0.39 -29.46 -17.17
N THR A 497 -0.01 -30.72 -17.25
CA THR A 497 0.38 -31.67 -18.30
C THR A 497 -0.66 -31.83 -19.40
N ARG A 498 -1.92 -31.43 -19.19
CA ARG A 498 -2.95 -31.40 -20.23
C ARG A 498 -3.00 -30.02 -20.92
N PRO A 499 -3.03 -29.94 -22.28
CA PRO A 499 -3.30 -28.68 -22.96
C PRO A 499 -4.66 -28.16 -22.49
N GLN A 500 -4.72 -26.92 -22.01
CA GLN A 500 -6.00 -26.22 -21.85
C GLN A 500 -6.59 -26.08 -23.26
N ILE A 501 -7.57 -26.93 -23.61
CA ILE A 501 -8.42 -26.70 -24.77
C ILE A 501 -9.22 -25.45 -24.41
N VAL A 502 -8.78 -24.32 -24.95
CA VAL A 502 -9.56 -23.08 -24.93
C VAL A 502 -10.59 -23.25 -26.02
N ASP A 503 -11.80 -23.68 -25.67
CA ASP A 503 -12.92 -23.62 -26.60
C ASP A 503 -13.19 -22.14 -26.90
N ALA A 504 -12.90 -21.75 -28.14
CA ALA A 504 -12.93 -20.37 -28.62
C ALA A 504 -14.36 -19.83 -28.85
N ASN A 505 -15.41 -20.48 -28.34
CA ASN A 505 -16.80 -20.18 -28.68
C ASN A 505 -17.70 -19.74 -27.51
N GLU A 506 -17.19 -19.47 -26.31
CA GLU A 506 -18.03 -18.99 -25.19
C GLU A 506 -18.30 -17.46 -25.20
N TYR A 507 -18.41 -16.88 -26.40
CA TYR A 507 -18.87 -15.51 -26.63
C TYR A 507 -20.05 -15.49 -27.62
N THR A 508 -21.09 -16.27 -27.38
CA THR A 508 -22.39 -16.05 -28.04
C THR A 508 -23.54 -16.37 -27.11
N ASP A 509 -24.41 -15.37 -26.94
CA ASP A 509 -25.74 -15.32 -26.34
C ASP A 509 -26.26 -16.50 -25.50
N SER A 510 -26.64 -16.14 -24.28
CA SER A 510 -27.64 -16.82 -23.47
C SER A 510 -29.01 -16.83 -24.18
N GLY A 511 -29.44 -17.99 -24.67
CA GLY A 511 -30.80 -18.22 -25.14
C GLY A 511 -31.00 -19.62 -25.72
N ASP A 512 -31.83 -20.42 -25.06
CA ASP A 512 -32.47 -21.67 -25.51
C ASP A 512 -31.59 -22.81 -26.05
N ILE A 513 -31.42 -23.89 -25.26
CA ILE A 513 -31.36 -25.25 -25.82
C ILE A 513 -32.12 -26.24 -24.93
N THR A 514 -33.25 -26.70 -25.47
CA THR A 514 -34.02 -27.90 -25.10
C THR A 514 -33.28 -29.20 -25.39
N ALA A 515 -33.64 -30.25 -24.66
CA ALA A 515 -33.11 -31.62 -24.71
C ALA A 515 -32.83 -32.23 -26.10
N ALA A 516 -31.72 -32.97 -26.20
CA ALA A 516 -31.58 -34.18 -27.02
C ALA A 516 -30.39 -35.03 -26.50
N ASP A 517 -30.62 -36.34 -26.48
CA ASP A 517 -29.79 -37.42 -25.93
C ASP A 517 -28.58 -37.83 -26.82
N GLU A 518 -27.71 -38.64 -26.18
CA GLU A 518 -26.76 -39.61 -26.76
C GLU A 518 -25.53 -39.08 -27.55
N GLU A 519 -24.43 -38.83 -26.83
CA GLU A 519 -23.18 -39.62 -26.92
C GLU A 519 -22.04 -38.92 -26.12
N GLY A 520 -21.56 -39.59 -25.07
CA GLY A 520 -20.17 -39.49 -24.59
C GLY A 520 -19.58 -38.13 -24.17
N VAL A 521 -20.13 -37.47 -23.13
CA VAL A 521 -19.41 -36.40 -22.41
C VAL A 521 -19.45 -36.64 -20.90
N ILE A 522 -18.28 -36.92 -20.32
CA ILE A 522 -18.08 -36.95 -18.87
C ILE A 522 -18.01 -35.51 -18.38
N THR A 523 -19.05 -35.07 -17.68
CA THR A 523 -19.07 -33.82 -16.93
C THR A 523 -18.05 -33.87 -15.79
N SER A 524 -17.03 -32.98 -15.81
CA SER A 524 -16.15 -32.83 -14.65
C SER A 524 -16.86 -32.01 -13.57
N HIS A 525 -17.56 -32.70 -12.68
CA HIS A 525 -17.98 -32.10 -11.41
C HIS A 525 -16.74 -31.79 -10.57
N SER A 526 -16.39 -30.51 -10.47
CA SER A 526 -15.55 -29.98 -9.40
C SER A 526 -16.29 -30.14 -8.06
N LYS A 527 -16.11 -31.30 -7.41
CA LYS A 527 -16.35 -31.49 -5.98
C LYS A 527 -15.07 -32.04 -5.35
N GLY A 528 -14.18 -31.14 -4.95
CA GLY A 528 -13.16 -31.47 -3.96
C GLY A 528 -13.84 -31.78 -2.63
N LYS A 529 -13.92 -33.08 -2.28
CA LYS A 529 -14.18 -33.52 -0.91
C LYS A 529 -12.84 -33.83 -0.25
N PHE A 530 -12.67 -33.21 0.91
CA PHE A 530 -11.68 -33.47 1.94
C PHE A 530 -11.47 -34.96 2.21
N PHE A 531 -10.19 -35.35 2.35
CA PHE A 531 -9.65 -35.91 3.59
C PHE A 531 -8.27 -35.32 3.84
#